data_AF-A0A842YF82-F1
#
_entry.id   AF-A0A842YF82-F1
#
_cell.length_a   1.000
_cell.length_b   1.000
_cell.length_c   1.000
_cell.angle_alpha   90.00
_cell.angle_beta   90.00
_cell.angle_gamma   90.00
#
_symmetry.space_group_name_H-M   'P 1'
#
loop_
_entity.id
_entity.type
_entity.pdbx_description
1 polymer ?
#
loop_
_entity_poly.entity_id
_entity_poly.type
_entity_poly.pdbx_seq_one_letter_code
_entity_poly.pdbx_strand_id
1 'polypeptide(L)'
;MTDLFIIKLCSDGVAFEVKSKNRVKLDLVSISEELAIQMKMKIRVSLPVILILEGDDGRSITIYPSGRLLLRKFPSEESAQETAHLLSPKLYSPVNNGSSD
;
A
#
# COMPACT_ATOMS: atom_id res chain seq x y z
N MET A 1 -8.12 15.71 -10.14
CA MET A 1 -7.02 14.82 -9.75
C MET A 1 -7.50 13.41 -10.06
N THR A 2 -6.84 12.66 -10.94
CA THR A 2 -7.32 11.33 -11.35
C THR A 2 -7.01 10.34 -10.24
N ASP A 3 -8.02 9.71 -9.64
CA ASP A 3 -7.80 8.73 -8.56
C ASP A 3 -6.93 7.58 -9.06
N LEU A 4 -5.76 7.39 -8.42
CA LEU A 4 -4.73 6.41 -8.80
C LEU A 4 -5.10 4.96 -8.44
N PHE A 5 -6.13 4.79 -7.60
CA PHE A 5 -6.56 3.51 -7.08
C PHE A 5 -8.09 3.43 -6.93
N ILE A 6 -8.57 2.23 -6.64
CA ILE A 6 -9.94 1.93 -6.23
C ILE A 6 -9.86 1.27 -4.85
N ILE A 7 -10.76 1.64 -3.94
CA ILE A 7 -10.91 1.02 -2.63
C ILE A 7 -12.27 0.31 -2.56
N LYS A 8 -12.32 -0.82 -1.85
CA LYS A 8 -13.57 -1.49 -1.49
C LYS A 8 -13.43 -2.24 -0.18
N LEU A 9 -14.53 -2.35 0.57
CA LEU A 9 -14.62 -3.28 1.70
C LEU A 9 -14.64 -4.73 1.16
N CYS A 10 -13.84 -5.61 1.76
CA CYS A 10 -13.89 -7.03 1.47
C CYS A 10 -15.23 -7.63 1.94
N SER A 11 -15.66 -8.71 1.30
CA SER A 11 -16.95 -9.36 1.61
C SER A 11 -17.05 -9.90 3.04
N ASP A 12 -15.92 -10.17 3.68
CA ASP A 12 -15.82 -10.57 5.08
C ASP A 12 -15.94 -9.40 6.07
N GLY A 13 -15.93 -8.15 5.58
CA GLY A 13 -16.06 -6.93 6.39
C GLY A 13 -14.85 -6.63 7.28
N VAL A 14 -13.75 -7.38 7.19
CA VAL A 14 -12.60 -7.24 8.10
C VAL A 14 -11.40 -6.49 7.49
N ALA A 15 -11.47 -6.18 6.20
CA ALA A 15 -10.40 -5.51 5.48
C ALA A 15 -10.92 -4.63 4.34
N PHE A 16 -10.18 -3.57 4.02
CA PHE A 16 -10.33 -2.84 2.77
C PHE A 16 -9.29 -3.33 1.75
N GLU A 17 -9.73 -3.65 0.53
CA GLU A 17 -8.86 -3.94 -0.60
C GLU A 17 -8.65 -2.67 -1.41
N VAL A 18 -7.39 -2.27 -1.59
CA VAL A 18 -7.00 -1.16 -2.48
C VAL A 18 -6.31 -1.72 -3.71
N LYS A 19 -6.69 -1.26 -4.89
CA LYS A 19 -6.09 -1.68 -6.17
C LYS A 19 -5.64 -0.48 -6.96
N SER A 20 -4.41 -0.51 -7.46
CA SER A 20 -3.96 0.45 -8.45
C SER A 20 -4.84 0.36 -9.71
N LYS A 21 -5.17 1.51 -10.30
CA LYS A 21 -5.81 1.54 -11.63
C LYS A 21 -4.80 1.26 -12.75
N ASN A 22 -3.51 1.46 -12.47
CA ASN A 22 -2.43 1.22 -13.40
C ASN A 22 -1.72 -0.10 -13.06
N ARG A 23 -1.14 -0.75 -14.08
CA ARG A 23 -0.26 -1.90 -13.81
C ARG A 23 1.04 -1.39 -13.19
N VAL A 24 1.37 -1.90 -12.01
CA VAL A 24 2.63 -1.64 -11.33
C VAL A 24 3.32 -2.95 -10.98
N LYS A 25 4.64 -2.92 -10.89
CA LYS A 25 5.48 -4.03 -10.41
C LYS A 25 6.46 -3.48 -9.39
N LEU A 26 6.12 -3.62 -8.13
CA LEU A 26 6.92 -3.11 -7.02
C LEU A 26 8.03 -4.09 -6.66
N ASP A 27 9.22 -3.54 -6.39
CA ASP A 27 10.24 -4.24 -5.62
C ASP A 27 9.99 -3.98 -4.13
N LEU A 28 9.29 -4.93 -3.50
CA LEU A 28 8.85 -4.79 -2.11
C LEU A 28 10.00 -4.77 -1.12
N VAL A 29 11.10 -5.48 -1.41
CA VAL A 29 12.25 -5.55 -0.51
C VAL A 29 12.90 -4.18 -0.44
N SER A 30 13.13 -3.57 -1.61
CA SER A 30 13.80 -2.26 -1.73
C SER A 30 13.00 -1.11 -1.10
N ILE A 31 11.67 -1.17 -1.05
CA ILE A 31 10.83 -0.10 -0.48
C ILE A 31 10.38 -0.35 0.97
N SER A 32 10.67 -1.53 1.53
CA SER A 32 10.06 -1.99 2.79
C SER A 32 10.32 -1.07 4.00
N GLU A 33 11.59 -0.71 4.23
CA GLU A 33 11.99 0.16 5.35
C GLU A 33 11.41 1.57 5.22
N GLU A 34 11.41 2.15 4.02
CA GLU A 34 10.85 3.49 3.80
C GLU A 34 9.35 3.51 4.12
N LEU A 35 8.60 2.52 3.66
CA LEU A 35 7.17 2.42 3.93
C LEU A 35 6.90 2.16 5.43
N ALA A 36 7.72 1.36 6.08
CA ALA A 36 7.60 1.11 7.53
C ALA A 36 7.80 2.40 8.34
N ILE A 37 8.82 3.19 8.02
CA ILE A 37 9.10 4.49 8.64
C ILE A 37 7.96 5.48 8.38
N GLN A 38 7.53 5.61 7.11
CA GLN A 38 6.46 6.52 6.72
C GLN A 38 5.16 6.20 7.47
N MET A 39 4.82 4.92 7.59
CA MET A 39 3.60 4.48 8.27
C MET A 39 3.74 4.36 9.78
N LYS A 40 4.93 4.56 10.34
CA LYS A 40 5.26 4.32 11.76
C LYS A 40 4.82 2.91 12.20
N MET A 41 5.10 1.92 11.36
CA MET A 41 4.74 0.52 11.55
C MET A 41 5.99 -0.38 11.55
N LYS A 42 5.89 -1.55 12.16
CA LYS A 42 6.94 -2.57 12.17
C LYS A 42 6.81 -3.47 10.95
N ILE A 43 7.93 -3.85 10.35
CA ILE A 43 7.97 -4.89 9.32
C ILE A 43 7.78 -6.25 10.00
N ARG A 44 6.74 -6.99 9.61
CA ARG A 44 6.50 -8.37 10.08
C ARG A 44 6.94 -9.41 9.05
N VAL A 45 6.80 -9.07 7.77
CA VAL A 45 7.22 -9.90 6.64
C VAL A 45 7.76 -8.98 5.56
N SER A 46 8.96 -9.25 5.05
CA SER A 46 9.52 -8.58 3.86
C SER A 46 10.04 -9.63 2.90
N LEU A 47 9.25 -9.94 1.88
CA LEU A 47 9.56 -10.90 0.83
C LEU A 47 9.24 -10.28 -0.54
N PRO A 48 9.90 -10.74 -1.62
CA PRO A 48 9.62 -10.23 -2.97
C PRO A 48 8.15 -10.35 -3.40
N VAL A 49 7.40 -11.29 -2.83
CA VAL A 49 6.00 -11.57 -3.18
C VAL A 49 4.98 -10.94 -2.22
N ILE A 50 5.41 -10.46 -1.05
CA ILE A 50 4.53 -9.90 -0.03
C ILE A 50 5.31 -9.09 1.01
N LEU A 51 4.78 -7.92 1.37
CA LEU A 51 5.25 -7.10 2.48
C LEU A 51 4.10 -6.92 3.47
N ILE A 52 4.36 -7.11 4.75
CA ILE A 52 3.37 -6.91 5.82
C ILE A 52 3.96 -5.94 6.85
N LEU A 53 3.27 -4.81 7.00
CA LEU A 53 3.52 -3.82 8.05
C LEU A 53 2.44 -3.96 9.13
N GLU A 54 2.84 -3.86 10.39
CA GLU A 54 1.94 -3.94 11.55
C GLU A 54 2.20 -2.80 12.51
N GLY A 55 1.15 -2.08 12.89
CA GLY A 55 1.18 -1.02 13.89
C GLY A 55 0.96 -1.58 15.29
N ASP A 56 1.39 -0.83 16.31
CA ASP A 56 1.19 -1.22 17.71
C ASP A 56 -0.30 -1.19 18.13
N ASP A 57 -1.16 -0.54 17.35
CA ASP A 57 -2.61 -0.56 17.45
C ASP A 57 -3.26 -1.81 16.82
N GLY A 58 -2.44 -2.73 16.29
CA GLY A 58 -2.87 -3.96 15.63
C GLY A 58 -3.40 -3.77 14.21
N ARG A 59 -3.36 -2.55 13.65
CA ARG A 59 -3.61 -2.34 12.21
C ARG A 59 -2.52 -3.02 11.41
N SER A 60 -2.90 -3.58 10.26
CA SER A 60 -1.93 -4.20 9.35
C SER A 60 -2.14 -3.75 7.92
N ILE A 61 -1.05 -3.51 7.22
CA ILE A 61 -1.02 -3.18 5.80
C ILE A 61 -0.27 -4.33 5.10
N THR A 62 -0.99 -5.09 4.29
CA THR A 62 -0.37 -6.08 3.40
C THR A 62 -0.22 -5.46 2.01
N ILE A 63 0.98 -5.50 1.45
CA ILE A 63 1.32 -4.94 0.13
C ILE A 63 1.77 -6.09 -0.77
N TYR A 64 1.19 -6.14 -1.97
CA TYR A 64 1.57 -7.10 -3.02
C TYR A 64 2.37 -6.41 -4.13
N PRO A 65 3.21 -7.14 -4.90
CA PRO A 65 4.01 -6.56 -5.97
C PRO A 65 3.18 -5.89 -7.06
N SER A 66 1.92 -6.30 -7.23
CA SER A 66 0.96 -5.67 -8.14
C SER A 66 0.45 -4.30 -7.69
N GLY A 67 0.92 -3.79 -6.55
CA GLY A 67 0.41 -2.57 -5.93
C GLY A 67 -0.93 -2.73 -5.22
N ARG A 68 -1.46 -3.96 -5.15
CA ARG A 68 -2.64 -4.25 -4.35
C ARG A 68 -2.32 -4.14 -2.86
N LEU A 69 -3.24 -3.56 -2.09
CA LEU A 69 -3.18 -3.50 -0.62
C LEU A 69 -4.34 -4.25 0.02
N LEU A 70 -4.08 -4.84 1.19
CA LEU A 70 -5.11 -5.22 2.15
C LEU A 70 -4.88 -4.47 3.45
N LEU A 71 -5.86 -3.65 3.83
CA LEU A 71 -5.84 -2.80 5.02
C LEU A 71 -6.77 -3.42 6.07
N ARG A 72 -6.22 -4.03 7.13
CA ARG A 72 -7.00 -4.70 8.19
C ARG A 72 -7.10 -3.85 9.45
N LYS A 73 -8.23 -3.98 10.14
CA LYS A 73 -8.57 -3.24 11.38
C LYS A 73 -8.54 -1.71 11.23
N PHE A 74 -8.82 -1.22 10.03
CA PHE A 74 -9.07 0.20 9.82
C PHE A 74 -10.52 0.52 10.22
N PRO A 75 -10.77 1.60 10.99
CA PRO A 75 -12.08 1.87 11.59
C PRO A 75 -13.13 2.36 10.59
N SER A 76 -12.72 2.86 9.43
CA SER A 76 -13.62 3.40 8.41
C SER A 76 -12.96 3.33 7.02
N GLU A 77 -13.79 3.48 5.97
CA GLU A 77 -13.29 3.63 4.61
C GLU A 77 -12.44 4.89 4.45
N GLU A 78 -12.82 5.99 5.11
CA GLU A 78 -12.06 7.26 5.13
C GLU A 78 -10.63 7.05 5.65
N SER A 79 -10.47 6.37 6.79
CA SER A 79 -9.14 6.06 7.35
C SER A 79 -8.30 5.17 6.41
N ALA A 80 -8.96 4.27 5.68
CA ALA A 80 -8.33 3.42 4.69
C ALA A 80 -7.94 4.21 3.42
N GLN A 81 -8.77 5.17 2.98
CA GLN A 81 -8.48 6.07 1.87
C GLN A 81 -7.31 7.00 2.19
N GLU A 82 -7.27 7.61 3.37
CA GLU A 82 -6.15 8.45 3.82
C GLU A 82 -4.82 7.68 3.77
N THR A 83 -4.83 6.44 4.26
CA THR A 83 -3.66 5.56 4.24
C THR A 83 -3.24 5.21 2.81
N ALA A 84 -4.19 4.89 1.93
CA ALA A 84 -3.92 4.63 0.53
C ALA A 84 -3.33 5.86 -0.19
N HIS A 85 -3.84 7.06 0.11
CA HIS A 85 -3.31 8.31 -0.42
C HIS A 85 -1.88 8.58 0.04
N LEU A 86 -1.56 8.35 1.32
CA LEU A 86 -0.19 8.50 1.83
C LEU A 86 0.79 7.56 1.14
N LEU A 87 0.39 6.31 0.89
CA LEU A 87 1.23 5.32 0.22
C LEU A 87 1.32 5.53 -1.30
N SER A 88 0.30 6.14 -1.91
CA SER A 88 0.17 6.22 -3.37
C SER A 88 1.38 6.81 -4.11
N PRO A 89 2.10 7.85 -3.64
CA PRO A 89 3.27 8.37 -4.35
C PRO A 89 4.42 7.36 -4.41
N LYS A 90 4.52 6.44 -3.45
CA LYS A 90 5.56 5.41 -3.45
C LYS A 90 5.16 4.17 -4.24
N LEU A 91 3.87 3.87 -4.28
CA LEU A 91 3.36 2.66 -4.93
C LEU A 91 2.96 2.87 -6.39
N TYR A 92 2.50 4.07 -6.75
CA TYR A 92 1.82 4.32 -8.03
C TYR A 92 2.38 5.50 -8.81
N SER A 93 3.44 6.16 -8.35
CA SER A 93 4.09 7.19 -9.15
C SER A 93 4.55 6.57 -10.48
N PRO A 94 4.25 7.21 -11.62
CA PRO A 94 4.90 6.82 -12.86
C PRO A 94 6.40 6.91 -12.63
N VAL A 95 7.13 5.84 -12.96
CA VAL A 95 8.58 5.92 -13.07
C VAL A 95 8.83 7.06 -14.05
N ASN A 96 9.37 8.19 -13.58
CA ASN A 96 9.97 9.17 -14.46
C ASN A 96 11.12 8.40 -15.13
N ASN A 97 10.85 7.81 -16.30
CA ASN A 97 11.90 7.49 -17.23
C ASN A 97 12.59 8.82 -17.46
N GLY A 98 13.79 8.95 -16.90
CA GLY A 98 14.63 10.11 -17.12
C GLY A 98 14.61 10.40 -18.61
N SER A 99 14.22 11.63 -18.95
CA SER A 99 14.47 12.17 -20.26
C SER A 99 15.95 11.98 -20.54
N SER A 100 16.26 11.08 -21.46
CA SER A 100 17.49 11.17 -22.22
C SER A 100 17.47 12.52 -22.91
N ASP A 101 18.36 13.42 -22.51
CA ASP A 101 19.17 14.28 -23.37
C ASP A 101 20.21 15.04 -22.53
#